data_AF-A0A5N7A6I5-F1
#
_entry.id   AF-A0A5N7A6I5-F1
#
_cell.length_a   1.000
_cell.length_b   1.000
_cell.length_c   1.000
_cell.angle_alpha   90.00
_cell.angle_beta   90.00
_cell.angle_gamma   90.00
#
_symmetry.space_group_name_H-M   'P 1'
#
loop_
_entity.id
_entity.type
_entity.pdbx_description
1 polymer ?
#
loop_
_entity_poly.entity_id
_entity_poly.type
_entity_poly.pdbx_seq_one_letter_code
_entity_poly.pdbx_strand_id
1 'polypeptide(L)'
;MSWLISHKPSNTNIVFDLGIRQDTHNYPPALYERMQRLVRAEIPQEVFSSLQEANINPDSDIDTVIFSHLHYDHTGDPSRLGPGTKLIIGPGAKRFICVNAPGHPSGHLNLLVRAGLDERVYLTWDTTHDCAILAGMAHTAVYEDERTGIAKCAHEDKHISEEHISLARTLKESFHVEVILAHDSEWLAKNDSRFRG
;
A
#
# COMPACT_ATOMS: atom_id res chain seq x y z
N MET A 1 -3.50 -21.23 -6.60
CA MET A 1 -4.78 -21.60 -7.27
C MET A 1 -5.67 -20.35 -7.27
N SER A 2 -6.53 -20.17 -8.26
CA SER A 2 -7.40 -18.99 -8.40
C SER A 2 -8.73 -19.37 -9.05
N TRP A 3 -9.80 -18.63 -8.75
CA TRP A 3 -11.11 -18.79 -9.39
C TRP A 3 -11.72 -17.46 -9.81
N LEU A 4 -12.31 -17.42 -11.00
CA LEU A 4 -13.17 -16.33 -11.45
C LEU A 4 -14.63 -16.65 -11.15
N ILE A 5 -15.35 -15.69 -10.57
CA ILE A 5 -16.77 -15.77 -10.23
C ILE A 5 -17.49 -14.62 -10.91
N SER A 6 -18.27 -14.91 -11.95
CA SER A 6 -19.13 -13.92 -12.61
C SER A 6 -20.53 -13.94 -12.01
N HIS A 7 -20.88 -12.90 -11.27
CA HIS A 7 -22.20 -12.74 -10.67
C HIS A 7 -23.12 -11.92 -11.57
N LYS A 8 -23.90 -12.63 -12.39
CA LYS A 8 -24.79 -12.04 -13.42
C LYS A 8 -25.78 -11.00 -12.87
N PRO A 9 -26.47 -11.19 -11.73
CA PRO A 9 -27.48 -10.23 -11.26
C PRO A 9 -26.94 -8.83 -10.96
N SER A 10 -25.71 -8.73 -10.42
CA SER A 10 -25.05 -7.43 -10.20
C SER A 10 -24.11 -7.04 -11.34
N ASN A 11 -23.96 -7.90 -12.35
CA ASN A 11 -22.98 -7.75 -13.43
C ASN A 11 -21.55 -7.48 -12.90
N THR A 12 -21.12 -8.26 -11.90
CA THR A 12 -19.78 -8.10 -11.31
C THR A 12 -18.94 -9.36 -11.46
N ASN A 13 -17.64 -9.20 -11.69
CA ASN A 13 -16.66 -10.27 -11.69
C ASN A 13 -15.78 -10.18 -10.44
N ILE A 14 -15.65 -11.32 -9.76
CA ILE A 14 -14.85 -11.48 -8.56
C ILE A 14 -13.77 -12.52 -8.83
N VAL A 15 -12.52 -12.22 -8.49
CA VAL A 15 -11.44 -13.21 -8.50
C VAL A 15 -11.16 -13.64 -7.06
N PHE A 16 -11.09 -14.94 -6.81
CA PHE A 16 -10.71 -15.50 -5.53
C PHE A 16 -9.27 -16.03 -5.63
N ASP A 17 -8.33 -15.38 -4.94
CA ASP A 17 -6.87 -15.50 -5.02
C ASP A 17 -6.30 -15.21 -6.43
N LEU A 18 -5.01 -14.90 -6.53
CA LEU A 18 -4.30 -14.66 -7.81
C LEU A 18 -3.24 -15.74 -8.11
N GLY A 19 -3.03 -16.68 -7.20
CA GLY A 19 -2.09 -17.79 -7.39
C GLY A 19 -0.61 -17.39 -7.25
N ILE A 20 0.26 -18.24 -7.82
CA ILE A 20 1.71 -18.01 -7.89
C ILE A 20 2.00 -17.18 -9.15
N ARG A 21 2.91 -16.21 -9.02
CA ARG A 21 3.46 -15.45 -10.14
C ARG A 21 4.25 -16.35 -11.10
N GLN A 22 4.04 -16.19 -12.40
CA GLN A 22 4.91 -16.86 -13.38
C GLN A 22 6.32 -16.26 -13.36
N ASP A 23 6.43 -14.95 -13.16
CA ASP A 23 7.67 -14.20 -13.04
C ASP A 23 8.29 -14.29 -11.63
N THR A 24 8.52 -15.53 -11.16
CA THR A 24 8.96 -15.82 -9.78
C THR A 24 10.21 -15.07 -9.29
N HIS A 25 11.07 -14.59 -10.20
CA HIS A 25 12.24 -13.77 -9.89
C HIS A 25 11.91 -12.40 -9.29
N ASN A 26 10.67 -11.93 -9.43
CA ASN A 26 10.18 -10.68 -8.83
C ASN A 26 9.62 -10.86 -7.42
N TYR A 27 9.64 -12.08 -6.86
CA TYR A 27 9.42 -12.27 -5.43
C TYR A 27 10.60 -11.74 -4.60
N PRO A 28 10.41 -11.46 -3.29
CA PRO A 28 11.51 -11.08 -2.41
C PRO A 28 12.68 -12.08 -2.49
N PRO A 29 13.94 -11.62 -2.46
CA PRO A 29 15.11 -12.48 -2.73
C PRO A 29 15.15 -13.78 -1.94
N ALA A 30 14.82 -13.72 -0.64
CA ALA A 30 14.77 -14.90 0.23
C ALA A 30 13.75 -15.95 -0.21
N LEU A 31 12.59 -15.51 -0.73
CA LEU A 31 11.57 -16.41 -1.26
C LEU A 31 11.99 -16.96 -2.63
N TYR A 32 12.51 -16.12 -3.53
CA TYR A 32 13.00 -16.57 -4.83
C TYR A 32 14.07 -17.65 -4.69
N GLU A 33 15.08 -17.44 -3.85
CA GLU A 33 16.12 -18.44 -3.56
C GLU A 33 15.54 -19.75 -3.02
N ARG A 34 14.55 -19.66 -2.14
CA ARG A 34 13.84 -20.83 -1.59
C ARG A 34 13.07 -21.59 -2.67
N MET A 35 12.45 -20.90 -3.63
CA MET A 35 11.76 -21.52 -4.77
C MET A 35 12.76 -22.24 -5.69
N GLN A 36 13.96 -21.68 -5.89
CA GLN A 36 15.00 -22.33 -6.70
C GLN A 36 15.58 -23.61 -6.05
N ARG A 37 15.58 -23.68 -4.72
CA ARG A 37 16.27 -24.73 -3.96
C ARG A 37 15.36 -25.80 -3.35
N LEU A 38 14.21 -25.40 -2.81
CA LEU A 38 13.42 -26.25 -1.91
C LEU A 38 11.99 -26.47 -2.40
N VAL A 39 11.33 -25.42 -2.91
CA VAL A 39 9.90 -25.47 -3.27
C VAL A 39 9.76 -25.11 -4.74
N ARG A 40 10.32 -25.97 -5.60
CA ARG A 40 10.25 -25.80 -7.05
C ARG A 40 8.83 -26.01 -7.52
N ALA A 41 8.27 -25.00 -8.19
CA ALA A 41 6.99 -25.07 -8.85
C ALA A 41 7.18 -24.74 -10.33
N GLU A 42 6.50 -25.48 -11.19
CA GLU A 42 6.32 -25.10 -12.58
C GLU A 42 4.98 -24.35 -12.68
N ILE A 43 5.01 -23.14 -13.25
CA ILE A 43 3.84 -22.27 -13.40
C ILE A 43 3.54 -22.19 -14.90
N PRO A 44 2.85 -23.18 -15.48
CA PRO A 44 2.57 -23.19 -16.91
C PRO A 44 1.63 -22.05 -17.32
N GLN A 45 0.78 -21.61 -16.40
CA GLN A 45 -0.21 -20.56 -16.62
C GLN A 45 -0.45 -19.78 -15.32
N GLU A 46 -0.42 -18.45 -15.41
CA GLU A 46 -0.82 -17.55 -14.33
C GLU A 46 -2.24 -17.02 -14.54
N VAL A 47 -2.82 -16.43 -13.48
CA VAL A 47 -4.20 -15.92 -13.50
C VAL A 47 -4.45 -14.93 -14.63
N PHE A 48 -3.49 -14.04 -14.93
CA PHE A 48 -3.67 -13.02 -15.95
C PHE A 48 -3.66 -13.59 -17.37
N SER A 49 -2.88 -14.64 -17.62
CA SER A 49 -2.97 -15.40 -18.88
C SER A 49 -4.34 -16.07 -19.01
N SER A 50 -4.86 -16.65 -17.92
CA SER A 50 -6.21 -17.25 -17.92
C SER A 50 -7.32 -16.21 -18.13
N LEU A 51 -7.20 -15.01 -17.56
CA LEU A 51 -8.14 -13.91 -17.81
C LEU A 51 -8.10 -13.46 -19.27
N GLN A 52 -6.91 -13.35 -19.85
CA GLN A 52 -6.75 -13.00 -21.25
C GLN A 52 -7.37 -14.05 -22.18
N GLU A 53 -7.17 -15.35 -21.92
CA GLU A 53 -7.81 -16.45 -22.68
C GLU A 53 -9.34 -16.41 -22.57
N ALA A 54 -9.87 -15.95 -21.44
CA ALA A 54 -11.29 -15.74 -21.23
C ALA A 54 -11.82 -14.43 -21.86
N ASN A 55 -10.98 -13.64 -22.53
CA ASN A 55 -11.28 -12.30 -23.04
C ASN A 55 -11.76 -11.33 -21.94
N ILE A 56 -11.14 -11.39 -20.77
CA ILE A 56 -11.43 -10.53 -19.61
C ILE A 56 -10.25 -9.59 -19.41
N ASN A 57 -10.53 -8.28 -19.44
CA ASN A 57 -9.54 -7.25 -19.19
C ASN A 57 -9.37 -7.04 -17.67
N PRO A 58 -8.22 -7.36 -17.06
CA PRO A 58 -8.00 -7.14 -15.62
C PRO A 58 -8.05 -5.67 -15.18
N ASP A 59 -7.89 -4.72 -16.11
CA ASP A 59 -7.97 -3.28 -15.82
C ASP A 59 -9.41 -2.78 -15.66
N SER A 60 -10.36 -3.32 -16.42
CA SER A 60 -11.74 -2.81 -16.47
C SER A 60 -12.80 -3.78 -15.98
N ASP A 61 -12.56 -5.09 -16.08
CA ASP A 61 -13.63 -6.09 -15.99
C ASP A 61 -13.65 -6.81 -14.64
N ILE A 62 -12.66 -6.60 -13.77
CA ILE A 62 -12.58 -7.22 -12.44
C ILE A 62 -12.98 -6.20 -11.38
N ASP A 63 -14.11 -6.44 -10.71
CA ASP A 63 -14.60 -5.54 -9.67
C ASP A 63 -13.91 -5.76 -8.32
N THR A 64 -13.57 -7.02 -8.02
CA THR A 64 -13.09 -7.41 -6.68
C THR A 64 -12.16 -8.60 -6.76
N VAL A 65 -11.09 -8.55 -5.97
CA VAL A 65 -10.25 -9.70 -5.66
C VAL A 65 -10.36 -10.02 -4.18
N ILE A 66 -10.67 -11.27 -3.85
CA ILE A 66 -10.71 -11.78 -2.49
C ILE A 66 -9.48 -12.66 -2.28
N PHE A 67 -8.62 -12.29 -1.33
CA PHE A 67 -7.51 -13.14 -0.91
C PHE A 67 -7.94 -14.00 0.27
N SER A 68 -7.79 -15.32 0.11
CA SER A 68 -8.00 -16.28 1.19
C SER A 68 -7.05 -16.02 2.36
N HIS A 69 -5.78 -15.76 2.06
CA HIS A 69 -4.72 -15.32 2.96
C HIS A 69 -3.54 -14.74 2.15
N LEU A 70 -2.52 -14.23 2.83
CA LEU A 70 -1.38 -13.53 2.21
C LEU A 70 -0.11 -14.38 2.14
N HIS A 71 -0.22 -15.65 1.78
CA HIS A 71 0.95 -16.40 1.33
C HIS A 71 1.24 -16.11 -0.14
N TYR A 72 2.52 -16.25 -0.51
CA TYR A 72 3.04 -15.87 -1.82
C TYR A 72 2.36 -16.60 -3.00
N ASP A 73 1.80 -17.77 -2.75
CA ASP A 73 1.11 -18.62 -3.72
C ASP A 73 -0.39 -18.32 -3.89
N HIS A 74 -0.86 -17.27 -3.22
CA HIS A 74 -2.23 -16.74 -3.32
C HIS A 74 -2.27 -15.29 -3.79
N THR A 75 -1.19 -14.53 -3.65
CA THR A 75 -1.21 -13.09 -3.86
C THR A 75 -0.96 -12.67 -5.31
N GLY A 76 -0.33 -13.50 -6.14
CA GLY A 76 0.03 -13.15 -7.52
C GLY A 76 0.74 -11.78 -7.62
N ASP A 77 0.40 -11.03 -8.67
CA ASP A 77 0.81 -9.64 -8.86
C ASP A 77 -0.42 -8.72 -8.96
N PRO A 78 -0.92 -8.17 -7.83
CA PRO A 78 -2.11 -7.33 -7.84
C PRO A 78 -1.90 -5.97 -8.52
N SER A 79 -0.65 -5.58 -8.85
CA SER A 79 -0.38 -4.30 -9.54
C SER A 79 -0.89 -4.27 -10.98
N ARG A 80 -1.22 -5.44 -11.55
CA ARG A 80 -1.76 -5.60 -12.90
C ARG A 80 -3.29 -5.51 -12.97
N LEU A 81 -3.93 -5.21 -11.84
CA LEU A 81 -5.37 -4.94 -11.75
C LEU A 81 -5.63 -3.44 -11.91
N GLY A 82 -6.79 -3.09 -12.44
CA GLY A 82 -7.17 -1.68 -12.58
C GLY A 82 -7.41 -0.99 -11.24
N PRO A 83 -7.26 0.34 -11.17
CA PRO A 83 -7.36 1.11 -9.92
C PRO A 83 -8.76 1.06 -9.28
N GLY A 84 -9.79 0.69 -10.03
CA GLY A 84 -11.15 0.48 -9.53
C GLY A 84 -11.36 -0.85 -8.80
N THR A 85 -10.40 -1.78 -8.87
CA THR A 85 -10.53 -3.13 -8.32
C THR A 85 -10.46 -3.11 -6.79
N LYS A 86 -11.48 -3.66 -6.13
CA LYS A 86 -11.50 -3.77 -4.67
C LYS A 86 -10.70 -4.97 -4.20
N LEU A 87 -9.73 -4.77 -3.30
CA LEU A 87 -8.98 -5.85 -2.68
C LEU A 87 -9.55 -6.20 -1.30
N ILE A 88 -10.06 -7.42 -1.14
CA ILE A 88 -10.59 -7.94 0.12
C ILE A 88 -9.56 -8.91 0.71
N ILE A 89 -9.06 -8.55 1.88
CA ILE A 89 -8.17 -9.41 2.69
C ILE A 89 -8.84 -9.73 4.03
N GLY A 90 -8.52 -10.90 4.61
CA GLY A 90 -9.03 -11.31 5.92
C GLY A 90 -8.58 -10.36 7.05
N PRO A 91 -9.33 -10.24 8.16
CA PRO A 91 -8.97 -9.34 9.27
C PRO A 91 -7.58 -9.61 9.86
N GLY A 92 -7.13 -10.87 9.89
CA GLY A 92 -5.79 -11.24 10.36
C GLY A 92 -4.66 -10.79 9.44
N ALA A 93 -4.93 -10.67 8.14
CA ALA A 93 -4.01 -10.14 7.14
C ALA A 93 -3.91 -8.61 7.16
N LYS A 94 -4.92 -7.92 7.72
CA LYS A 94 -4.96 -6.45 7.84
C LYS A 94 -4.12 -5.89 9.00
N ARG A 95 -3.41 -6.73 9.77
CA ARG A 95 -2.69 -6.26 10.96
C ARG A 95 -1.61 -5.24 10.62
N PHE A 96 -0.91 -5.45 9.51
CA PHE A 96 0.17 -4.58 9.03
C PHE A 96 0.15 -4.50 7.51
N ILE A 97 -0.05 -3.31 6.95
CA ILE A 97 0.06 -3.03 5.52
C ILE A 97 1.20 -2.03 5.36
N CYS A 98 2.29 -2.47 4.73
CA CYS A 98 3.38 -1.60 4.33
C CYS A 98 2.96 -0.85 3.05
N VAL A 99 3.07 0.47 3.07
CA VAL A 99 2.72 1.35 1.96
C VAL A 99 4.02 1.94 1.42
N ASN A 100 4.32 1.70 0.16
CA ASN A 100 5.41 2.40 -0.51
C ASN A 100 5.06 3.89 -0.58
N ALA A 101 5.90 4.74 0.01
CA ALA A 101 5.63 6.17 0.18
C ALA A 101 6.82 7.04 -0.25
N PRO A 102 7.33 6.89 -1.49
CA PRO A 102 8.50 7.63 -1.95
C PRO A 102 8.28 9.14 -1.91
N GLY A 103 9.38 9.89 -2.03
CA GLY A 103 9.36 11.34 -2.17
C GLY A 103 10.14 12.03 -1.07
N HIS A 104 10.13 11.53 0.18
CA HIS A 104 11.07 12.01 1.18
C HIS A 104 12.50 11.54 0.84
N PRO A 105 12.80 10.24 0.97
CA PRO A 105 13.66 9.57 0.00
C PRO A 105 12.86 8.60 -0.88
N SER A 106 13.44 8.20 -2.01
CA SER A 106 12.89 7.18 -2.91
C SER A 106 12.57 5.82 -2.25
N GLY A 107 13.19 5.49 -1.11
CA GLY A 107 12.94 4.26 -0.35
C GLY A 107 12.02 4.39 0.86
N HIS A 108 11.31 5.51 1.00
CA HIS A 108 10.47 5.79 2.18
C HIS A 108 9.22 4.90 2.21
N LEU A 109 8.83 4.47 3.42
CA LEU A 109 7.72 3.56 3.67
C LEU A 109 6.82 4.09 4.78
N ASN A 110 5.52 3.91 4.59
CA ASN A 110 4.51 4.11 5.61
C ASN A 110 3.92 2.77 6.08
N LEU A 111 3.27 2.77 7.24
CA LEU A 111 2.70 1.54 7.81
C LEU A 111 1.28 1.79 8.32
N LEU A 112 0.31 1.10 7.72
CA LEU A 112 -1.05 1.04 8.25
C LEU A 112 -1.20 -0.19 9.15
N VAL A 113 -1.45 0.07 10.43
CA VAL A 113 -1.56 -0.92 11.50
C VAL A 113 -3.01 -0.99 11.98
N ARG A 114 -3.53 -2.20 12.15
CA ARG A 114 -4.78 -2.41 12.89
C ARG A 114 -4.44 -2.63 14.37
N ALA A 115 -4.62 -1.60 15.18
CA ALA A 115 -4.32 -1.61 16.62
C ALA A 115 -5.43 -2.27 17.47
N GLY A 116 -6.67 -2.31 16.96
CA GLY A 116 -7.84 -2.84 17.66
C GLY A 116 -8.94 -3.33 16.71
N LEU A 117 -10.14 -3.62 17.24
CA LEU A 117 -11.28 -4.07 16.43
C LEU A 117 -11.77 -2.99 15.45
N ASP A 118 -11.76 -1.73 15.88
CA ASP A 118 -12.11 -0.58 15.05
C ASP A 118 -11.01 0.49 15.02
N GLU A 119 -9.85 0.19 15.61
CA GLU A 119 -8.73 1.12 15.72
C GLU A 119 -7.68 0.85 14.65
N ARG A 120 -7.31 1.90 13.91
CA ARG A 120 -6.28 1.87 12.88
C ARG A 120 -5.33 3.04 13.06
N VAL A 121 -4.05 2.76 12.90
CA VAL A 121 -2.97 3.74 13.01
C VAL A 121 -2.18 3.74 11.70
N TYR A 122 -1.99 4.90 11.09
CA TYR A 122 -1.11 5.07 9.93
C TYR A 122 0.14 5.83 10.36
N LEU A 123 1.25 5.10 10.45
CA LEU A 123 2.56 5.65 10.76
C LEU A 123 3.18 6.18 9.47
N THR A 124 3.26 7.51 9.38
CA THR A 124 3.74 8.19 8.16
C THR A 124 5.18 8.65 8.26
N TRP A 125 5.79 8.56 9.45
CA TRP A 125 7.17 8.96 9.71
C TRP A 125 7.45 10.36 9.12
N ASP A 126 8.43 10.45 8.22
CA ASP A 126 8.90 11.69 7.59
C ASP A 126 8.16 12.06 6.29
N THR A 127 7.02 11.43 6.00
CA THR A 127 6.14 11.86 4.87
C THR A 127 5.87 13.37 4.97
N THR A 128 5.65 13.86 6.19
CA THR A 128 5.68 15.30 6.50
C THR A 128 6.17 15.51 7.92
N HIS A 129 6.88 16.62 8.13
CA HIS A 129 7.51 16.95 9.41
C HIS A 129 6.65 17.88 10.27
N ASP A 130 5.62 18.49 9.69
CA ASP A 130 4.78 19.48 10.36
C ASP A 130 3.30 19.10 10.25
N CYS A 131 2.61 19.09 11.39
CA CYS A 131 1.19 18.78 11.47
C CYS A 131 0.31 19.82 10.76
N ALA A 132 0.75 21.08 10.62
CA ALA A 132 0.06 22.11 9.85
C ALA A 132 0.04 21.77 8.35
N ILE A 133 1.10 21.17 7.81
CA ILE A 133 1.13 20.69 6.41
C ILE A 133 0.16 19.52 6.26
N LEU A 134 0.17 18.56 7.20
CA LEU A 134 -0.80 17.45 7.19
C LEU A 134 -2.25 17.97 7.26
N ALA A 135 -2.51 19.00 8.07
CA ALA A 135 -3.83 19.63 8.20
C ALA A 135 -4.21 20.54 7.01
N GLY A 136 -3.32 20.73 6.03
CA GLY A 136 -3.56 21.63 4.90
C GLY A 136 -3.54 23.12 5.27
N MET A 137 -3.03 23.46 6.45
CA MET A 137 -2.87 24.84 6.95
C MET A 137 -1.53 25.46 6.53
N ALA A 138 -0.59 24.65 6.05
CA ALA A 138 0.71 25.07 5.54
C ALA A 138 1.09 24.28 4.28
N HIS A 139 2.12 24.75 3.57
CA HIS A 139 2.67 24.10 2.39
C HIS A 139 4.08 23.56 2.65
N THR A 140 4.46 22.52 1.90
CA THR A 140 5.82 22.01 1.90
C THR A 140 6.81 23.11 1.50
N ALA A 141 7.76 23.41 2.38
CA ALA A 141 8.68 24.51 2.19
C ALA A 141 9.73 24.20 1.11
N VAL A 142 10.03 25.21 0.30
CA VAL A 142 11.17 25.21 -0.62
C VAL A 142 11.98 26.46 -0.30
N TYR A 143 13.28 26.30 -0.08
CA TYR A 143 14.18 27.40 0.25
C TYR A 143 15.37 27.41 -0.69
N GLU A 144 15.90 28.60 -0.99
CA GLU A 144 17.09 28.73 -1.83
C GLU A 144 18.35 28.50 -0.98
N ASP A 145 19.26 27.65 -1.44
CA ASP A 145 20.58 27.51 -0.82
C ASP A 145 21.41 28.75 -1.15
N GLU A 146 21.66 29.61 -0.16
CA GLU A 146 22.41 30.87 -0.33
C GLU A 146 23.81 30.70 -0.96
N ARG A 147 24.42 29.50 -0.85
CA ARG A 147 25.75 29.22 -1.40
C ARG A 147 25.70 28.79 -2.86
N THR A 148 24.62 28.13 -3.29
CA THR A 148 24.54 27.54 -4.63
C THR A 148 23.45 28.17 -5.50
N GLY A 149 22.53 28.94 -4.93
CA GLY A 149 21.33 29.46 -5.59
C GLY A 149 20.31 28.37 -5.94
N ILE A 150 20.51 27.14 -5.47
CA ILE A 150 19.66 25.99 -5.83
C ILE A 150 18.52 25.87 -4.81
N ALA A 151 17.29 25.80 -5.31
CA ALA A 151 16.12 25.48 -4.50
C ALA A 151 16.27 24.09 -3.84
N LYS A 152 16.07 24.04 -2.53
CA LYS A 152 16.14 22.84 -1.69
C LYS A 152 14.80 22.57 -1.03
N CYS A 153 14.53 21.29 -0.85
CA CYS A 153 13.41 20.74 -0.12
C CYS A 153 13.93 19.61 0.79
N ALA A 154 13.23 19.34 1.89
CA ALA A 154 13.50 18.15 2.71
C ALA A 154 13.10 16.85 1.98
N HIS A 155 12.25 16.97 0.95
CA HIS A 155 11.84 15.87 0.09
C HIS A 155 12.70 15.81 -1.18
N GLU A 156 13.21 14.63 -1.51
CA GLU A 156 13.86 14.31 -2.78
C GLU A 156 12.91 14.61 -3.97
N ASP A 157 11.64 14.20 -3.85
CA ASP A 157 10.56 14.55 -4.76
C ASP A 157 9.39 15.15 -3.96
N LYS A 158 9.25 16.48 -4.05
CA LYS A 158 8.19 17.24 -3.39
C LYS A 158 6.80 16.83 -3.88
N HIS A 159 6.62 16.58 -5.18
CA HIS A 159 5.31 16.34 -5.75
C HIS A 159 4.76 14.99 -5.29
N ILE A 160 5.56 13.94 -5.38
CA ILE A 160 5.19 12.60 -4.89
C ILE A 160 4.93 12.65 -3.37
N SER A 161 5.74 13.39 -2.62
CA SER A 161 5.52 13.57 -1.18
C SER A 161 4.16 14.23 -0.88
N GLU A 162 3.76 15.24 -1.66
CA GLU A 162 2.46 15.90 -1.51
C GLU A 162 1.28 14.96 -1.79
N GLU A 163 1.42 14.01 -2.71
CA GLU A 163 0.42 12.96 -2.93
C GLU A 163 0.26 12.06 -1.70
N HIS A 164 1.37 11.64 -1.08
CA HIS A 164 1.33 10.83 0.14
C HIS A 164 0.80 11.60 1.36
N ILE A 165 1.09 12.91 1.46
CA ILE A 165 0.48 13.79 2.46
C ILE A 165 -1.04 13.86 2.25
N SER A 166 -1.49 13.98 1.01
CA SER A 166 -2.93 14.01 0.66
C SER A 166 -3.64 12.70 1.03
N LEU A 167 -2.99 11.56 0.76
CA LEU A 167 -3.48 10.24 1.19
C LEU A 167 -3.59 10.16 2.72
N ALA A 168 -2.54 10.56 3.45
CA ALA A 168 -2.55 10.55 4.91
C ALA A 168 -3.68 11.42 5.48
N ARG A 169 -3.88 12.61 4.92
CA ARG A 169 -5.00 13.50 5.28
C ARG A 169 -6.35 12.83 5.04
N THR A 170 -6.54 12.23 3.87
CA THR A 170 -7.78 11.50 3.52
C THR A 170 -8.06 10.36 4.49
N LEU A 171 -7.04 9.57 4.85
CA LEU A 171 -7.17 8.49 5.84
C LEU A 171 -7.60 9.02 7.22
N LYS A 172 -7.00 10.15 7.65
CA LYS A 172 -7.34 10.81 8.91
C LYS A 172 -8.79 11.30 8.94
N GLU A 173 -9.21 12.02 7.90
CA GLU A 173 -10.47 12.75 7.88
C GLU A 173 -11.67 11.89 7.48
N SER A 174 -11.49 10.98 6.52
CA SER A 174 -12.60 10.22 5.92
C SER A 174 -12.71 8.79 6.46
N PHE A 175 -11.61 8.20 6.93
CA PHE A 175 -11.56 6.78 7.27
C PHE A 175 -11.29 6.50 8.76
N HIS A 176 -11.33 7.54 9.61
CA HIS A 176 -11.16 7.42 11.07
C HIS A 176 -9.84 6.71 11.44
N VAL A 177 -8.79 6.96 10.66
CA VAL A 177 -7.45 6.40 10.92
C VAL A 177 -6.64 7.42 11.71
N GLU A 178 -6.07 7.00 12.84
CA GLU A 178 -5.11 7.85 13.56
C GLU A 178 -3.82 7.95 12.75
N VAL A 179 -3.42 9.17 12.37
CA VAL A 179 -2.17 9.40 11.62
C VAL A 179 -1.12 9.95 12.56
N ILE A 180 0.06 9.33 12.56
CA ILE A 180 1.19 9.68 13.43
C ILE A 180 2.40 10.02 12.57
N LEU A 181 2.90 11.26 12.70
CA LEU A 181 4.14 11.73 12.08
C LEU A 181 5.34 11.44 13.01
N ALA A 182 6.55 11.37 12.46
CA ALA A 182 7.77 11.22 13.27
C ALA A 182 8.03 12.45 14.18
N HIS A 183 7.62 13.64 13.73
CA HIS A 183 7.95 14.92 14.35
C HIS A 183 6.74 15.70 14.89
N ASP A 184 5.64 15.01 15.22
CA ASP A 184 4.43 15.64 15.76
C ASP A 184 4.49 15.78 17.29
N SER A 185 5.06 16.89 17.76
CA SER A 185 5.15 17.19 19.19
C SER A 185 3.78 17.39 19.86
N GLU A 186 2.79 17.90 19.12
CA GLU A 186 1.44 18.08 19.66
C GLU A 186 0.75 16.74 19.90
N TRP A 187 0.86 15.82 18.93
CA TRP A 187 0.34 14.48 19.07
C TRP A 187 1.00 13.76 20.24
N LEU A 188 2.33 13.86 20.38
CA LEU A 188 3.06 13.24 21.49
C LEU A 188 2.56 13.77 22.84
N ALA A 189 2.41 15.09 22.99
CA ALA A 189 1.91 15.70 24.22
C ALA A 189 0.49 15.25 24.57
N LYS A 190 -0.40 15.11 23.57
CA LYS A 190 -1.78 14.62 23.74
C LYS A 190 -1.85 13.14 24.08
N ASN A 191 -0.80 12.36 23.78
CA ASN A 191 -0.79 10.90 23.92
C ASN A 191 0.30 10.39 24.88
N ASP A 192 0.86 11.26 25.74
CA ASP A 192 1.93 10.92 26.70
C ASP A 192 1.56 9.72 27.60
N SER A 193 0.28 9.57 27.95
CA SER A 193 -0.23 8.44 28.74
C SER A 193 -0.08 7.08 28.06
N ARG A 194 0.09 7.02 26.73
CA ARG A 194 0.31 5.77 25.99
C ARG A 194 1.72 5.20 26.20
N PHE A 195 2.66 6.01 26.71
CA PHE A 195 4.08 5.66 26.86
C PHE A 195 4.53 5.56 28.31
N ARG A 196 3.69 5.97 29.26
CA ARG A 196 3.94 5.83 30.69
C ARG A 196 3.14 4.62 31.19
N GLY A 197 3.83 3.49 31.31
CA GLY A 197 3.31 2.26 31.93
C GLY A 197 3.20 2.34 33.44
#